data_AF-W9PR66-F1
#
_entry.id   AF-W9PR66-F1
#
_cell.length_a   1.000
_cell.length_b   1.000
_cell.length_c   1.000
_cell.angle_alpha   90.00
_cell.angle_beta   90.00
_cell.angle_gamma   90.00
#
_symmetry.space_group_name_H-M   'P 1'
#
loop_
_entity.id
_entity.type
_entity.pdbx_description
1 polymer ?
#
loop_
_entity_poly.entity_id
_entity_poly.type
_entity_poly.pdbx_seq_one_letter_code
_entity_poly.pdbx_strand_id
1 'polypeptide(L)'
;MPCGVAIIRYEQCLHKLLFKVGCTQACKGLCPPSRQRVLVVTSYLWLCEDCHKREFNTELVERYHKWTNLQRGVPLDYPPEQQRMLSIVLQNRECLDNAFRESVRAMKLEEIQWVAEWTYEYGLMLYDVTVARKWNRSKAMRRIDQLRSLRLWDLVVIKDGLRCSKELFEDQPEETYWTISEQFAEQHYDRACEVQLPEPSRPQPPLFSEIENTPETKESVESPDMMDWVHDGEDDDDEDPITEQPPTSQPLLDEQLHGTATTTTTHVSLNR
;
A
#
# COMPACT_ATOMS: atom_id res chain seq x y z
N MET A 1 7.78 1.75 -34.08
CA MET A 1 6.82 0.83 -33.42
C MET A 1 6.27 1.51 -32.16
N PRO A 2 5.08 1.12 -31.69
CA PRO A 2 4.36 1.79 -30.60
C PRO A 2 5.05 1.70 -29.22
N CYS A 3 4.62 2.53 -28.26
CA CYS A 3 4.96 2.29 -26.84
C CYS A 3 4.16 1.03 -26.38
N GLY A 4 4.83 0.12 -25.66
CA GLY A 4 4.19 -1.05 -25.05
C GLY A 4 3.52 -0.63 -23.74
N VAL A 5 2.37 -1.23 -23.45
CA VAL A 5 1.55 -0.88 -22.29
C VAL A 5 1.12 -2.13 -21.52
N ALA A 6 1.22 -2.06 -20.19
CA ALA A 6 0.61 -2.99 -19.25
C ALA A 6 -0.52 -2.28 -18.48
N ILE A 7 -1.60 -2.99 -18.17
CA ILE A 7 -2.77 -2.40 -17.51
C ILE A 7 -3.21 -3.33 -16.38
N ILE A 8 -3.43 -2.77 -15.19
CA ILE A 8 -4.16 -3.43 -14.11
C ILE A 8 -5.53 -2.74 -13.95
N ARG A 9 -6.57 -3.55 -13.81
CA ARG A 9 -7.95 -3.13 -13.49
C ARG A 9 -8.26 -3.53 -12.06
N TYR A 10 -8.96 -2.67 -11.34
CA TYR A 10 -9.41 -2.90 -9.97
C TYR A 10 -10.92 -3.07 -9.99
N GLU A 11 -11.44 -4.26 -9.70
CA GLU A 11 -12.85 -4.57 -9.98
C GLU A 11 -13.81 -3.86 -9.03
N GLN A 12 -13.47 -3.72 -7.74
CA GLN A 12 -14.35 -3.03 -6.78
C GLN A 12 -14.50 -1.53 -7.03
N CYS A 13 -13.48 -0.86 -7.58
CA CYS A 13 -13.55 0.59 -7.84
C CYS A 13 -13.50 0.98 -9.31
N LEU A 14 -13.47 0.01 -10.23
CA LEU A 14 -13.41 0.17 -11.69
C LEU A 14 -12.24 1.04 -12.22
N HIS A 15 -11.29 1.38 -11.34
CA HIS A 15 -10.11 2.15 -11.71
C HIS A 15 -9.16 1.31 -12.54
N LYS A 16 -8.34 2.00 -13.34
CA LYS A 16 -7.35 1.37 -14.21
C LYS A 16 -6.04 2.11 -14.03
N LEU A 17 -4.99 1.37 -13.75
CA LEU A 17 -3.63 1.90 -13.74
C LEU A 17 -2.90 1.38 -14.98
N LEU A 18 -2.25 2.31 -15.67
CA LEU A 18 -1.61 2.07 -16.95
C LEU A 18 -0.11 2.29 -16.82
N PHE A 19 0.65 1.24 -17.09
CA PHE A 19 2.11 1.29 -17.09
C PHE A 19 2.65 1.36 -18.50
N LYS A 20 3.58 2.29 -18.71
CA LYS A 20 4.41 2.31 -19.91
C LYS A 20 5.60 1.38 -19.69
N VAL A 21 5.61 0.24 -20.38
CA VAL A 21 6.67 -0.77 -20.23
C VAL A 21 7.85 -0.53 -21.16
N GLY A 22 7.64 0.14 -22.29
CA GLY A 22 8.73 0.39 -23.22
C GLY A 22 8.31 1.19 -24.43
N CYS A 23 9.28 1.71 -25.19
CA CYS A 23 9.02 2.41 -26.43
C CYS A 23 10.15 2.25 -27.42
N THR A 24 9.80 1.94 -28.67
CA THR A 24 10.81 1.86 -29.75
C THR A 24 11.21 3.22 -30.33
N GLN A 25 10.51 4.29 -29.98
CA GLN A 25 10.75 5.68 -30.42
C GLN A 25 11.23 6.60 -29.29
N ALA A 26 11.58 6.04 -28.12
CA ALA A 26 12.00 6.81 -26.94
C ALA A 26 11.03 7.96 -26.57
N CYS A 27 9.72 7.71 -26.66
CA CYS A 27 8.67 8.62 -26.20
C CYS A 27 8.96 9.05 -24.74
N LYS A 28 8.83 10.33 -24.34
CA LYS A 28 8.91 10.72 -22.91
C LYS A 28 7.65 10.28 -22.16
N GLY A 29 6.47 10.68 -22.65
CA GLY A 29 5.16 10.19 -22.21
C GLY A 29 4.72 8.93 -22.95
N LEU A 30 3.41 8.69 -23.01
CA LEU A 30 2.82 7.63 -23.85
C LEU A 30 2.70 8.11 -25.30
N CYS A 31 2.90 7.21 -26.27
CA CYS A 31 2.52 7.48 -27.65
C CYS A 31 1.00 7.66 -27.77
N PRO A 32 0.49 8.26 -28.86
CA PRO A 32 -0.94 8.29 -29.15
C PRO A 32 -1.55 6.88 -29.10
N PRO A 33 -2.83 6.70 -28.70
CA PRO A 33 -3.46 5.38 -28.57
C PRO A 33 -3.35 4.49 -29.83
N SER A 34 -3.42 5.10 -31.02
CA SER A 34 -3.21 4.41 -32.30
C SER A 34 -1.82 3.79 -32.47
N ARG A 35 -0.86 4.24 -31.66
CA ARG A 35 0.52 3.79 -31.56
C ARG A 35 0.83 3.31 -30.14
N GLN A 36 -0.12 2.66 -29.48
CA GLN A 36 0.12 1.89 -28.27
C GLN A 36 -0.15 0.41 -28.55
N ARG A 37 0.61 -0.48 -27.91
CA ARG A 37 0.34 -1.92 -27.93
C ARG A 37 0.16 -2.42 -26.51
N VAL A 38 -1.05 -2.86 -26.20
CA VAL A 38 -1.36 -3.50 -24.91
C VAL A 38 -0.78 -4.91 -24.91
N LEU A 39 0.16 -5.17 -24.00
CA LEU A 39 0.87 -6.43 -23.88
C LEU A 39 0.26 -7.33 -22.80
N VAL A 40 -0.07 -6.76 -21.64
CA VAL A 40 -0.77 -7.47 -20.57
C VAL A 40 -1.92 -6.63 -20.05
N VAL A 41 -3.03 -7.30 -19.76
CA VAL A 41 -4.12 -6.75 -18.94
C VAL A 41 -4.36 -7.71 -17.81
N THR A 42 -4.28 -7.23 -16.59
CA THR A 42 -4.67 -7.94 -15.38
C THR A 42 -5.92 -7.30 -14.78
N SER A 43 -6.65 -8.09 -14.01
CA SER A 43 -7.79 -7.68 -13.21
C SER A 43 -7.58 -8.20 -11.80
N TYR A 44 -7.61 -7.28 -10.85
CA TYR A 44 -7.49 -7.54 -9.43
C TYR A 44 -8.84 -7.29 -8.78
N LEU A 45 -9.30 -8.25 -7.99
CA LEU A 45 -10.66 -8.25 -7.44
C LEU A 45 -10.94 -7.03 -6.53
N TRP A 46 -9.92 -6.53 -5.84
CA TRP A 46 -10.09 -5.53 -4.78
C TRP A 46 -9.85 -4.09 -5.25
N LEU A 47 -9.97 -3.15 -4.31
CA LEU A 47 -9.75 -1.72 -4.53
C LEU A 47 -8.32 -1.39 -4.98
N CYS A 48 -8.20 -0.26 -5.69
CA CYS A 48 -6.89 0.36 -5.89
C CYS A 48 -6.38 1.03 -4.60
N GLU A 49 -5.08 1.31 -4.57
CA GLU A 49 -4.41 1.91 -3.41
C GLU A 49 -5.11 3.20 -2.91
N ASP A 50 -5.46 4.09 -3.83
CA ASP A 50 -6.13 5.35 -3.49
C ASP A 50 -7.55 5.14 -2.93
N CYS A 51 -8.29 4.16 -3.45
CA CYS A 51 -9.62 3.83 -2.94
C CYS A 51 -9.54 3.18 -1.56
N HIS A 52 -8.61 2.24 -1.38
CA HIS A 52 -8.35 1.61 -0.09
C HIS A 52 -7.94 2.65 0.97
N LYS A 53 -7.07 3.61 0.61
CA LYS A 53 -6.72 4.74 1.50
C LYS A 53 -7.94 5.60 1.86
N ARG A 54 -8.81 5.90 0.90
CA ARG A 54 -10.03 6.70 1.16
C ARG A 54 -11.01 5.96 2.06
N GLU A 55 -11.26 4.68 1.82
CA GLU A 55 -12.12 3.87 2.68
C GLU A 55 -11.58 3.80 4.11
N PHE A 56 -10.29 3.49 4.26
CA PHE A 56 -9.64 3.47 5.58
C PHE A 56 -9.75 4.80 6.32
N ASN A 57 -9.58 5.92 5.61
CA ASN A 57 -9.73 7.25 6.23
C ASN A 57 -11.17 7.53 6.67
N THR A 58 -12.17 7.09 5.91
CA THR A 58 -13.58 7.18 6.31
C THR A 58 -13.85 6.34 7.56
N GLU A 59 -13.39 5.08 7.57
CA GLU A 59 -13.51 4.21 8.74
C GLU A 59 -12.80 4.77 9.98
N LEU A 60 -11.66 5.44 9.79
CA LEU A 60 -10.91 6.06 10.87
C LEU A 60 -11.74 7.14 11.58
N VAL A 61 -12.48 7.96 10.82
CA VAL A 61 -13.38 8.99 11.36
C VAL A 61 -14.51 8.34 12.16
N GLU A 62 -15.17 7.33 11.60
CA GLU A 62 -16.26 6.60 12.28
C GLU A 62 -15.77 5.95 13.57
N ARG A 63 -14.57 5.36 13.55
CA ARG A 63 -13.94 4.71 14.69
C ARG A 63 -13.55 5.70 15.77
N TYR A 64 -13.00 6.84 15.39
CA TYR A 64 -12.71 7.94 16.32
C TYR A 64 -13.99 8.36 17.06
N HIS A 65 -15.10 8.53 16.35
CA HIS A 65 -16.39 8.84 16.97
C HIS A 65 -16.88 7.71 17.88
N LYS A 66 -16.76 6.44 17.46
CA LYS A 66 -17.12 5.27 18.27
C LYS A 66 -16.37 5.27 19.61
N TRP A 67 -15.04 5.38 19.60
CA TRP A 67 -14.24 5.35 20.83
C TRP A 67 -14.50 6.57 21.71
N THR A 68 -14.63 7.75 21.10
CA THR A 68 -15.00 8.97 21.82
C THR A 68 -16.36 8.82 22.51
N ASN A 69 -17.36 8.25 21.84
CA ASN A 69 -18.68 8.04 22.42
C ASN A 69 -18.67 7.00 23.55
N LEU A 70 -17.86 5.94 23.42
CA LEU A 70 -17.67 4.96 24.50
C LEU A 70 -17.03 5.60 25.74
N GLN A 71 -16.03 6.48 25.56
CA GLN A 71 -15.43 7.21 26.66
C GLN A 71 -16.40 8.18 27.33
N ARG A 72 -17.21 8.92 26.56
CA ARG A 72 -18.26 9.80 27.10
C ARG A 72 -19.39 9.03 27.77
N GLY A 73 -19.60 7.78 27.39
CA GLY A 73 -20.61 6.89 27.95
C GLY A 73 -20.24 6.27 29.30
N VAL A 74 -19.06 6.57 29.86
CA VAL A 74 -18.68 6.12 31.20
C VAL A 74 -19.61 6.77 32.23
N PRO A 75 -20.35 5.99 33.05
CA PRO A 75 -21.31 6.56 34.01
C PRO A 75 -20.64 7.46 35.05
N LEU A 76 -21.20 8.65 35.25
CA LEU A 76 -20.68 9.66 36.17
C LEU A 76 -20.99 9.36 37.64
N ASP A 77 -21.95 8.47 37.89
CA ASP A 77 -22.36 8.00 39.21
C ASP A 77 -21.40 6.96 39.80
N TYR A 78 -20.46 6.45 39.00
CA TYR A 78 -19.42 5.54 39.50
C TYR A 78 -18.40 6.27 40.39
N PRO A 79 -17.84 5.59 41.41
CA PRO A 79 -16.69 6.10 42.15
C PRO A 79 -15.53 6.50 41.20
N PRO A 80 -14.76 7.55 41.51
CA PRO A 80 -13.68 8.04 40.65
C PRO A 80 -12.65 6.97 40.26
N GLU A 81 -12.36 6.02 41.15
CA GLU A 81 -11.46 4.89 40.88
C GLU A 81 -12.01 3.95 39.81
N GLN A 82 -13.30 3.65 39.86
CA GLN A 82 -13.96 2.80 38.88
C GLN A 82 -14.05 3.49 37.52
N GLN A 83 -14.34 4.79 37.50
CA GLN A 83 -14.30 5.59 36.27
C GLN A 83 -12.91 5.56 35.63
N ARG A 84 -11.85 5.82 36.41
CA ARG A 84 -10.46 5.75 35.93
C ARG A 84 -10.12 4.38 35.35
N MET A 85 -10.48 3.30 36.06
CA MET A 85 -10.23 1.94 35.60
C MET A 85 -10.94 1.66 34.27
N LEU A 86 -12.20 2.06 34.14
CA LEU A 86 -12.96 1.88 32.89
C LEU A 86 -12.37 2.69 31.74
N SER A 87 -11.97 3.94 31.98
CA SER A 87 -11.28 4.75 30.97
C SER A 87 -9.98 4.10 30.48
N ILE A 88 -9.16 3.57 31.40
CA ILE A 88 -7.93 2.84 31.04
C ILE A 88 -8.25 1.59 30.21
N VAL A 89 -9.26 0.81 30.59
CA VAL A 89 -9.68 -0.37 29.83
C VAL A 89 -10.13 0.01 28.42
N LEU A 90 -10.93 1.07 28.28
CA LEU A 90 -11.37 1.54 26.97
C LEU A 90 -10.21 2.02 26.11
N GLN A 91 -9.27 2.78 26.69
CA GLN A 91 -8.07 3.24 25.98
C GLN A 91 -7.20 2.08 25.52
N ASN A 92 -6.98 1.07 26.37
CA ASN A 92 -6.22 -0.11 25.99
C ASN A 92 -6.89 -0.89 24.85
N ARG A 93 -8.22 -1.01 24.89
CA ARG A 93 -8.98 -1.65 23.80
C ARG A 93 -8.89 -0.87 22.50
N GLU A 94 -8.95 0.46 22.55
CA GLU A 94 -8.74 1.34 21.40
C GLU A 94 -7.34 1.15 20.81
N CYS A 95 -6.29 1.16 21.64
CA CYS A 95 -4.92 0.94 21.20
C CYS A 95 -4.74 -0.42 20.50
N LEU A 96 -5.30 -1.49 21.07
CA LEU A 96 -5.21 -2.84 20.48
C LEU A 96 -5.98 -2.95 19.16
N ASP A 97 -7.21 -2.42 19.09
CA ASP A 97 -8.00 -2.42 17.84
C ASP A 97 -7.29 -1.60 16.75
N ASN A 98 -6.73 -0.45 17.08
CA ASN A 98 -5.97 0.38 16.14
C ASN A 98 -4.70 -0.35 15.65
N ALA A 99 -3.95 -1.00 16.53
CA ALA A 99 -2.74 -1.74 16.15
C ALA A 99 -3.05 -2.91 15.22
N PHE A 100 -4.09 -3.69 15.53
CA PHE A 100 -4.53 -4.79 14.66
C PHE A 100 -4.95 -4.28 13.27
N ARG A 101 -5.73 -3.19 13.22
CA ARG A 101 -6.20 -2.63 11.96
C ARG A 101 -5.09 -2.03 11.11
N GLU A 102 -4.10 -1.37 11.72
CA GLU A 102 -2.96 -0.85 10.97
C GLU A 102 -2.12 -1.99 10.37
N SER A 103 -1.97 -3.10 11.09
CA SER A 103 -1.33 -4.31 10.55
C SER A 103 -2.08 -4.88 9.34
N VAL A 104 -3.41 -5.03 9.45
CA VAL A 104 -4.26 -5.49 8.33
C VAL A 104 -4.17 -4.53 7.14
N ARG A 105 -4.21 -3.22 7.39
CA ARG A 105 -4.06 -2.20 6.36
C ARG A 105 -2.71 -2.29 5.66
N ALA A 106 -1.62 -2.46 6.40
CA ALA A 106 -0.27 -2.58 5.85
C ALA A 106 -0.16 -3.81 4.94
N MET A 107 -0.66 -4.97 5.39
CA MET A 107 -0.68 -6.19 4.56
C MET A 107 -1.49 -5.99 3.27
N LYS A 108 -2.64 -5.31 3.34
CA LYS A 108 -3.45 -5.04 2.15
C LYS A 108 -2.81 -4.04 1.19
N LEU A 109 -2.12 -3.02 1.70
CA LEU A 109 -1.34 -2.11 0.86
C LEU A 109 -0.17 -2.82 0.18
N GLU A 110 0.54 -3.68 0.90
CA GLU A 110 1.62 -4.52 0.34
C GLU A 110 1.08 -5.42 -0.78
N GLU A 111 -0.08 -6.05 -0.59
CA GLU A 111 -0.74 -6.87 -1.60
C GLU A 111 -1.12 -6.06 -2.86
N ILE A 112 -1.73 -4.88 -2.69
CA ILE A 112 -2.11 -3.99 -3.80
C ILE A 112 -0.89 -3.54 -4.61
N GLN A 113 0.20 -3.19 -3.93
CA GLN A 113 1.44 -2.78 -4.58
C GLN A 113 2.08 -3.97 -5.31
N TRP A 114 2.07 -5.14 -4.68
CA TRP A 114 2.61 -6.35 -5.27
C TRP A 114 1.89 -6.73 -6.57
N VAL A 115 0.54 -6.66 -6.64
CA VAL A 115 -0.18 -6.98 -7.89
C VAL A 115 0.08 -5.97 -9.00
N ALA A 116 0.26 -4.69 -8.64
CA ALA A 116 0.62 -3.63 -9.55
C ALA A 116 2.03 -3.85 -10.13
N GLU A 117 3.01 -4.13 -9.26
CA GLU A 117 4.39 -4.45 -9.62
C GLU A 117 4.48 -5.71 -10.48
N TRP A 118 3.78 -6.79 -10.09
CA TRP A 118 3.72 -8.01 -10.88
C TRP A 118 3.23 -7.73 -12.31
N THR A 119 2.16 -6.93 -12.44
CA THR A 119 1.59 -6.56 -13.75
C THR A 119 2.60 -5.77 -14.58
N TYR A 120 3.31 -4.85 -13.95
CA TYR A 120 4.35 -4.05 -14.60
C TYR A 120 5.52 -4.91 -15.07
N GLU A 121 6.10 -5.72 -14.17
CA GLU A 121 7.24 -6.61 -14.43
C GLU A 121 6.93 -7.65 -15.52
N TYR A 122 5.75 -8.27 -15.43
CA TYR A 122 5.31 -9.18 -16.48
C TYR A 122 5.17 -8.45 -17.83
N GLY A 123 4.66 -7.22 -17.82
CA GLY A 123 4.60 -6.36 -18.99
C GLY A 123 5.97 -6.01 -19.58
N LEU A 124 6.99 -5.75 -18.75
CA LEU A 124 8.37 -5.55 -19.18
C LEU A 124 8.92 -6.80 -19.87
N MET A 125 8.73 -7.97 -19.27
CA MET A 125 9.16 -9.25 -19.85
C MET A 125 8.50 -9.48 -21.22
N LEU A 126 7.19 -9.24 -21.34
CA LEU A 126 6.49 -9.34 -22.62
C LEU A 126 7.02 -8.33 -23.65
N TYR A 127 7.37 -7.11 -23.24
CA TYR A 127 7.92 -6.09 -24.14
C TYR A 127 9.27 -6.53 -24.71
N ASP A 128 10.17 -7.00 -23.85
CA ASP A 128 11.49 -7.45 -24.26
C ASP A 128 11.42 -8.63 -25.22
N VAL A 129 10.52 -9.57 -24.93
CA VAL A 129 10.30 -10.77 -25.74
C VAL A 129 9.66 -10.45 -27.10
N THR A 130 8.57 -9.67 -27.09
CA THR A 130 7.69 -9.54 -28.27
C THR A 130 7.97 -8.30 -29.13
N VAL A 131 8.53 -7.23 -28.54
CA VAL A 131 8.71 -5.94 -29.21
C VAL A 131 10.19 -5.59 -29.35
N ALA A 132 10.93 -5.48 -28.24
CA ALA A 132 12.33 -5.07 -28.29
C ALA A 132 13.22 -6.15 -28.91
N ARG A 133 12.85 -7.43 -28.74
CA ARG A 133 13.63 -8.60 -29.15
C ARG A 133 15.05 -8.59 -28.56
N LYS A 134 15.20 -7.99 -27.37
CA LYS A 134 16.46 -7.87 -26.62
C LYS A 134 16.45 -8.83 -25.42
N TRP A 135 16.54 -10.13 -25.68
CA TRP A 135 16.42 -11.11 -24.62
C TRP A 135 17.18 -12.40 -24.92
N ASN A 136 17.68 -13.05 -23.87
CA ASN A 136 18.14 -14.42 -23.93
C ASN A 136 16.94 -15.36 -23.76
N ARG A 137 16.73 -16.26 -24.73
CA ARG A 137 15.54 -17.11 -24.79
C ARG A 137 15.27 -17.89 -23.51
N SER A 138 16.28 -18.61 -23.05
CA SER A 138 16.16 -19.48 -21.87
C SER A 138 15.97 -18.66 -20.59
N LYS A 139 16.64 -17.50 -20.47
CA LYS A 139 16.52 -16.63 -19.29
C LYS A 139 15.14 -15.98 -19.19
N ALA A 140 14.61 -15.46 -20.30
CA ALA A 140 13.30 -14.80 -20.26
C ALA A 140 12.17 -15.80 -20.06
N MET A 141 12.24 -16.98 -20.68
CA MET A 141 11.24 -18.03 -20.44
C MET A 141 11.22 -18.43 -18.97
N ARG A 142 12.39 -18.68 -18.36
CA ARG A 142 12.47 -19.00 -16.93
C ARG A 142 11.85 -17.89 -16.06
N ARG A 143 12.11 -16.62 -16.38
CA ARG A 143 11.54 -15.50 -15.63
C ARG A 143 10.03 -15.38 -15.82
N ILE A 144 9.52 -15.60 -17.03
CA ILE A 144 8.10 -15.63 -17.33
C ILE A 144 7.41 -16.74 -16.54
N ASP A 145 8.01 -17.93 -16.51
CA ASP A 145 7.48 -19.08 -15.78
C ASP A 145 7.47 -18.82 -14.27
N GLN A 146 8.54 -18.21 -13.73
CA GLN A 146 8.59 -17.76 -12.33
C GLN A 146 7.50 -16.73 -12.01
N LEU A 147 7.31 -15.72 -12.85
CA LEU A 147 6.26 -14.72 -12.62
C LEU A 147 4.88 -15.36 -12.66
N ARG A 148 4.64 -16.29 -13.59
CA ARG A 148 3.37 -17.04 -13.67
C ARG A 148 3.13 -17.89 -12.44
N SER A 149 4.15 -18.54 -11.88
CA SER A 149 4.02 -19.35 -10.66
C SER A 149 3.79 -18.52 -9.39
N LEU A 150 4.19 -17.24 -9.38
CA LEU A 150 4.04 -16.36 -8.24
C LEU A 150 2.67 -15.66 -8.16
N ARG A 151 1.83 -15.78 -9.21
CA ARG A 151 0.57 -15.04 -9.34
C ARG A 151 -0.34 -15.26 -8.12
N LEU A 152 -0.84 -14.16 -7.54
CA LEU A 152 -1.86 -14.19 -6.50
C LEU A 152 -3.22 -14.68 -7.04
N TRP A 153 -3.93 -15.41 -6.18
CA TRP A 153 -5.25 -15.97 -6.42
C TRP A 153 -6.31 -14.91 -6.76
N ASP A 154 -6.16 -13.67 -6.29
CA ASP A 154 -7.05 -12.54 -6.57
C ASP A 154 -6.68 -11.74 -7.83
N LEU A 155 -5.63 -12.14 -8.55
CA LEU A 155 -5.14 -11.47 -9.77
C LEU A 155 -5.35 -12.35 -11.00
N VAL A 156 -6.19 -11.90 -11.92
CA VAL A 156 -6.54 -12.59 -13.16
C VAL A 156 -5.87 -11.93 -14.35
N VAL A 157 -5.22 -12.74 -15.20
CA VAL A 157 -4.64 -12.27 -16.47
C VAL A 157 -5.71 -12.35 -17.57
N ILE A 158 -6.27 -11.20 -17.96
CA ILE A 158 -7.28 -11.08 -19.02
C ILE A 158 -6.65 -11.13 -20.40
N LYS A 159 -5.48 -10.51 -20.56
CA LYS A 159 -4.76 -10.43 -21.83
C LYS A 159 -3.28 -10.68 -21.61
N ASP A 160 -2.71 -11.45 -22.51
CA ASP A 160 -1.29 -11.76 -22.54
C ASP A 160 -0.79 -11.71 -23.99
N GLY A 161 0.34 -11.05 -24.22
CA GLY A 161 0.95 -10.90 -25.54
C GLY A 161 1.60 -12.17 -26.09
N LEU A 162 1.80 -13.20 -25.26
CA LEU A 162 2.39 -14.48 -25.62
C LEU A 162 1.40 -15.65 -25.65
N ARG A 163 0.23 -15.52 -25.02
CA ARG A 163 -0.77 -16.59 -24.92
C ARG A 163 -2.06 -16.21 -25.63
N CYS A 164 -2.73 -17.19 -26.21
CA CYS A 164 -4.08 -17.02 -26.74
C CYS A 164 -5.12 -17.11 -25.62
N SER A 165 -6.36 -16.66 -25.89
CA SER A 165 -7.43 -16.67 -24.89
C SER A 165 -7.74 -18.07 -24.35
N LYS A 166 -7.52 -19.12 -25.15
CA LYS A 166 -7.73 -20.51 -24.73
C LYS A 166 -6.71 -20.95 -23.68
N GLU A 167 -5.43 -20.72 -23.94
CA GLU A 167 -4.34 -21.00 -22.98
C GLU A 167 -4.52 -20.19 -21.69
N LEU A 168 -4.97 -18.94 -21.80
CA LEU A 168 -5.26 -18.12 -20.63
C LEU A 168 -6.41 -18.67 -19.80
N PHE A 169 -7.44 -19.24 -20.43
CA PHE A 169 -8.58 -19.83 -19.73
C PHE A 169 -8.19 -21.11 -18.99
N GLU A 170 -7.40 -21.99 -19.62
CA GLU A 170 -6.95 -23.25 -19.02
C GLU A 170 -5.98 -23.06 -17.83
N ASP A 171 -5.20 -21.97 -17.81
CA ASP A 171 -4.24 -21.63 -16.74
C ASP A 171 -4.87 -20.92 -15.53
N GLN A 172 -6.18 -20.66 -15.53
CA GLN A 172 -6.87 -19.93 -14.46
C GLN A 172 -7.49 -20.92 -13.47
N PRO A 173 -7.40 -20.69 -12.14
CA PRO A 173 -8.14 -21.49 -11.17
C PRO A 173 -9.63 -21.30 -11.44
N GLU A 174 -10.41 -22.38 -11.45
CA GLU A 174 -11.86 -22.32 -11.72
C GLU A 174 -12.54 -21.27 -10.83
N GLU A 175 -12.16 -21.18 -9.55
CA GLU A 175 -12.78 -20.31 -8.54
C GLU A 175 -12.65 -18.80 -8.86
N THR A 176 -11.48 -18.32 -9.31
CA THR A 176 -11.27 -16.88 -9.58
C THR A 176 -11.94 -16.40 -10.86
N TYR A 177 -12.07 -17.28 -11.86
CA TYR A 177 -12.70 -16.95 -13.14
C TYR A 177 -14.20 -16.68 -12.97
N TRP A 178 -14.88 -17.42 -12.09
CA TRP A 178 -16.31 -17.24 -11.84
C TRP A 178 -16.61 -15.91 -11.13
N THR A 179 -15.78 -15.48 -10.18
CA THR A 179 -15.98 -14.19 -9.47
C THR A 179 -15.84 -12.97 -10.38
N ILE A 180 -15.02 -13.04 -11.43
CA ILE A 180 -14.85 -11.94 -12.40
C ILE A 180 -15.88 -12.03 -13.53
N SER A 181 -16.27 -13.25 -13.93
CA SER A 181 -17.35 -13.47 -14.89
C SER A 181 -18.73 -13.09 -14.33
N GLU A 182 -18.89 -12.98 -13.01
CA GLU A 182 -20.11 -12.53 -12.33
C GLU A 182 -20.43 -11.04 -12.52
N GLN A 183 -19.57 -10.25 -13.17
CA GLN A 183 -20.00 -8.96 -13.74
C GLN A 183 -21.03 -9.10 -14.88
N PHE A 184 -21.42 -10.34 -15.24
CA PHE A 184 -22.61 -10.65 -16.06
C PHE A 184 -23.83 -11.15 -15.27
N ALA A 185 -23.78 -11.27 -13.94
CA ALA A 185 -24.91 -11.74 -13.14
C ALA A 185 -25.11 -10.89 -11.88
N GLU A 186 -25.93 -9.85 -12.02
CA GLU A 186 -26.62 -9.16 -10.94
C GLU A 186 -27.38 -10.17 -10.06
N GLN A 187 -26.76 -10.80 -9.04
CA GLN A 187 -27.53 -11.55 -8.03
C GLN A 187 -26.86 -12.03 -6.73
N HIS A 188 -25.61 -11.69 -6.39
CA HIS A 188 -24.97 -12.29 -5.20
C HIS A 188 -24.45 -11.31 -4.14
N TYR A 189 -25.33 -10.41 -3.69
CA TYR A 189 -25.07 -9.60 -2.49
C TYR A 189 -25.19 -10.36 -1.16
N ASP A 190 -25.63 -11.62 -1.15
CA ASP A 190 -25.92 -12.36 0.08
C ASP A 190 -24.96 -13.53 0.39
N ARG A 191 -23.87 -13.71 -0.36
CA ARG A 191 -22.92 -14.83 -0.15
C ARG A 191 -21.49 -14.43 0.25
N ALA A 192 -21.26 -13.17 0.60
CA ALA A 192 -19.96 -12.71 1.10
C ALA A 192 -19.71 -13.10 2.58
N CYS A 193 -20.67 -13.73 3.26
CA CYS A 193 -20.54 -14.11 4.67
C CYS A 193 -20.08 -15.56 4.93
N GLU A 194 -19.95 -16.42 3.91
CA GLU A 194 -19.67 -17.86 4.14
C GLU A 194 -18.56 -18.48 3.28
N VAL A 195 -17.93 -17.73 2.38
CA VAL A 195 -16.75 -18.25 1.66
C VAL A 195 -15.52 -17.99 2.53
N GLN A 196 -14.95 -19.05 3.11
CA GLN A 196 -13.56 -19.02 3.58
C GLN A 196 -12.69 -18.77 2.36
N LEU A 197 -12.33 -17.50 2.17
CA LEU A 197 -11.27 -17.10 1.28
C LEU A 197 -10.02 -17.94 1.63
N PRO A 198 -9.34 -18.56 0.65
CA PRO A 198 -8.04 -19.19 0.87
C PRO A 198 -7.15 -18.27 1.70
N GLU A 199 -6.46 -18.83 2.70
CA GLU A 199 -5.49 -18.05 3.47
C GLU A 199 -4.55 -17.33 2.49
N PRO A 200 -4.45 -15.99 2.57
CA PRO A 200 -3.52 -15.25 1.73
C PRO A 200 -2.13 -15.82 1.97
N SER A 201 -1.60 -16.54 0.99
CA SER A 201 -0.17 -16.82 0.98
C SER A 201 0.50 -15.46 0.91
N ARG A 202 1.21 -15.08 1.98
CA ARG A 202 1.93 -13.82 2.05
C ARG A 202 2.70 -13.68 0.72
N PRO A 203 2.48 -12.60 -0.06
CA PRO A 203 3.28 -12.37 -1.24
C PRO A 203 4.74 -12.48 -0.81
N GLN A 204 5.56 -13.22 -1.57
CA GLN A 204 6.99 -13.18 -1.28
C GLN A 204 7.44 -11.71 -1.30
N PRO A 205 8.38 -11.32 -0.43
CA PRO A 205 8.88 -9.96 -0.35
C PRO A 205 9.11 -9.37 -1.74
N PRO A 206 8.99 -8.04 -1.92
CA PRO A 206 9.14 -7.40 -3.22
C PRO A 206 10.35 -7.99 -3.95
N LEU A 207 10.19 -8.22 -5.25
CA LEU A 207 11.12 -9.00 -6.09
C LEU A 207 12.55 -8.46 -6.08
N PHE A 208 12.78 -7.30 -5.45
CA PHE A 208 14.07 -6.74 -5.09
C PHE A 208 14.08 -6.25 -3.63
N SER A 209 15.05 -6.73 -2.86
CA SER A 209 15.70 -5.92 -1.83
C SER A 209 16.51 -4.84 -2.56
N GLU A 210 16.51 -3.61 -2.06
CA GLU A 210 17.46 -2.59 -2.53
C GLU A 210 18.87 -3.16 -2.37
N ILE A 211 19.49 -3.55 -3.48
CA ILE A 211 20.91 -3.86 -3.50
C ILE A 211 21.60 -2.49 -3.48
N GLU A 212 21.75 -1.93 -2.28
CA GLU A 212 22.81 -0.97 -2.04
C GLU A 212 24.12 -1.66 -2.38
N ASN A 213 24.75 -1.22 -3.46
CA ASN A 213 26.11 -1.58 -3.80
C ASN A 213 27.04 -1.05 -2.69
N THR A 214 27.27 -1.84 -1.64
CA THR A 214 28.44 -1.69 -0.78
C THR A 214 29.55 -2.58 -1.33
N PRO A 215 30.74 -2.02 -1.62
CA PRO A 215 31.85 -2.80 -2.14
C PRO A 215 32.39 -3.73 -1.04
N GLU A 216 32.85 -4.90 -1.50
CA GLU A 216 33.49 -5.96 -0.75
C GLU A 216 34.41 -5.45 0.37
N THR A 217 34.13 -5.85 1.62
CA THR A 217 35.17 -5.95 2.65
C THR A 217 35.17 -7.38 3.17
N LYS A 218 36.20 -8.13 2.78
CA LYS A 218 36.53 -9.42 3.40
C LYS A 218 37.21 -9.14 4.74
N GLU A 219 36.79 -9.87 5.76
CA GLU A 219 37.54 -10.39 6.93
C GLU A 219 36.49 -10.67 8.02
N SER A 220 35.96 -11.89 8.15
CA SER A 220 36.52 -13.03 8.87
C SER A 220 36.67 -12.84 10.40
N VAL A 221 35.99 -13.75 11.11
CA VAL A 221 36.33 -14.34 12.41
C VAL A 221 35.52 -13.85 13.64
N GLU A 222 34.88 -14.87 14.24
CA GLU A 222 34.48 -15.06 15.64
C GLU A 222 33.32 -14.24 16.24
N SER A 223 32.23 -14.98 16.47
CA SER A 223 31.22 -14.71 17.48
C SER A 223 31.78 -15.00 18.88
N PRO A 224 31.69 -14.06 19.84
CA PRO A 224 31.71 -14.39 21.25
C PRO A 224 30.30 -14.27 21.83
N ASP A 225 29.84 -15.42 22.31
CA ASP A 225 28.75 -15.62 23.25
C ASP A 225 29.00 -14.75 24.51
N MET A 226 28.06 -13.86 24.86
CA MET A 226 28.16 -12.99 26.06
C MET A 226 26.85 -13.03 26.83
N MET A 227 26.62 -14.15 27.50
CA MET A 227 25.80 -14.25 28.71
C MET A 227 26.75 -14.45 29.88
N ASP A 228 27.17 -13.37 30.54
CA ASP A 228 27.73 -13.43 31.89
C ASP A 228 27.42 -12.12 32.62
N TRP A 229 26.29 -12.11 33.30
CA TRP A 229 25.85 -11.03 34.18
C TRP A 229 25.91 -11.53 35.62
N VAL A 230 27.08 -11.54 36.26
CA VAL A 230 27.21 -11.30 37.71
C VAL A 230 28.67 -10.92 38.01
N HIS A 231 28.92 -9.72 38.55
CA HIS A 231 29.81 -9.56 39.70
C HIS A 231 29.56 -8.21 40.37
N ASP A 232 29.20 -8.31 41.64
CA ASP A 232 29.07 -7.24 42.62
C ASP A 232 30.44 -6.57 42.89
N GLY A 233 30.40 -5.28 43.21
CA GLY A 233 31.56 -4.52 43.67
C GLY A 233 31.10 -3.19 44.25
N GLU A 234 30.99 -3.16 45.58
CA GLU A 234 30.67 -2.01 46.41
C GLU A 234 31.86 -1.03 46.54
N ASP A 235 31.48 0.22 46.89
CA ASP A 235 32.15 1.21 47.74
C ASP A 235 33.00 2.38 47.18
N ASP A 236 32.55 3.56 47.66
CA ASP A 236 33.23 4.79 48.12
C ASP A 236 33.50 5.97 47.16
N ASP A 237 32.56 6.93 47.24
CA ASP A 237 32.68 8.35 47.64
C ASP A 237 33.87 9.23 47.18
N ASP A 238 33.56 10.38 46.55
CA ASP A 238 33.93 11.71 47.03
C ASP A 238 33.27 12.86 46.21
N GLU A 239 32.90 13.92 46.94
CA GLU A 239 32.22 15.20 46.60
C GLU A 239 32.91 16.00 45.45
N ASP A 240 32.33 16.97 44.72
CA ASP A 240 31.41 18.09 45.05
C ASP A 240 30.91 18.79 43.74
N PRO A 241 29.96 19.75 43.78
CA PRO A 241 29.04 20.11 42.69
C PRO A 241 29.48 21.30 41.83
N ILE A 242 29.02 21.34 40.57
CA ILE A 242 29.02 22.58 39.76
C ILE A 242 27.58 22.97 39.43
N THR A 243 27.23 24.11 40.03
CA THR A 243 26.06 24.95 39.83
C THR A 243 26.05 25.59 38.44
N GLU A 244 24.97 25.43 37.67
CA GLU A 244 24.56 26.46 36.70
C GLU A 244 23.03 26.66 36.75
N GLN A 245 22.64 27.91 37.03
CA GLN A 245 21.27 28.41 37.05
C GLN A 245 20.74 28.63 35.61
N PRO A 246 19.41 28.61 35.41
CA PRO A 246 18.79 28.89 34.11
C PRO A 246 18.56 30.40 33.90
N PRO A 247 18.33 30.83 32.65
CA PRO A 247 17.42 31.95 32.39
C PRO A 247 16.30 31.50 31.44
N THR A 248 15.04 31.49 31.88
CA THR A 248 14.06 32.60 31.91
C THR A 248 13.45 32.96 30.54
N SER A 249 12.15 32.68 30.50
CA SER A 249 11.06 32.95 29.57
C SER A 249 11.04 34.30 28.80
N GLN A 250 10.75 34.18 27.48
CA GLN A 250 9.71 34.88 26.67
C GLN A 250 9.80 36.43 26.45
N PRO A 251 9.22 37.01 25.37
CA PRO A 251 7.96 36.60 24.72
C PRO A 251 7.83 36.69 23.18
N LEU A 252 6.73 36.09 22.72
CA LEU A 252 6.02 36.28 21.46
C LEU A 252 5.76 37.76 21.15
N LEU A 253 5.82 38.11 19.86
CA LEU A 253 5.22 39.31 19.29
C LEU A 253 4.23 38.90 18.20
N ASP A 254 2.96 39.06 18.53
CA ASP A 254 1.83 39.08 17.61
C ASP A 254 1.57 40.52 17.11
N GLU A 255 0.86 40.62 15.98
CA GLU A 255 0.00 41.75 15.57
C GLU A 255 0.68 43.08 15.13
N GLN A 256 0.24 43.85 14.12
CA GLN A 256 -0.80 43.78 13.09
C GLN A 256 -0.71 45.09 12.27
N LEU A 257 -1.42 45.14 11.13
CA LEU A 257 -2.10 46.30 10.52
C LEU A 257 -1.32 47.39 9.73
N HIS A 258 -1.60 47.44 8.43
CA HIS A 258 -2.35 48.50 7.71
C HIS A 258 -2.34 48.11 6.20
N GLY A 259 -3.41 48.07 5.41
CA GLY A 259 -4.67 48.79 5.40
C GLY A 259 -4.77 49.48 4.03
N THR A 260 -5.79 49.14 3.21
CA THR A 260 -6.63 50.10 2.45
C THR A 260 -7.58 49.37 1.51
N ALA A 261 -8.85 49.72 1.64
CA ALA A 261 -9.94 49.38 0.73
C ALA A 261 -9.90 50.26 -0.53
N THR A 262 -10.37 49.72 -1.66
CA THR A 262 -11.10 50.52 -2.66
C THR A 262 -12.10 49.65 -3.41
N THR A 263 -13.35 50.09 -3.32
CA THR A 263 -14.54 49.69 -4.06
C THR A 263 -14.39 49.97 -5.55
N THR A 264 -14.85 49.06 -6.42
CA THR A 264 -15.48 49.45 -7.69
C THR A 264 -16.42 48.37 -8.21
N THR A 265 -17.68 48.76 -8.29
CA THR A 265 -18.82 48.06 -8.86
C THR A 265 -18.74 48.12 -10.39
N THR A 266 -18.90 47.02 -11.11
CA THR A 266 -19.43 47.07 -12.48
C THR A 266 -20.22 45.81 -12.82
N HIS A 267 -21.44 46.08 -13.26
CA HIS A 267 -22.52 45.20 -13.69
C HIS A 267 -22.24 44.66 -15.10
N VAL A 268 -22.44 43.36 -15.38
CA VAL A 268 -22.68 42.87 -16.76
C VAL A 268 -23.80 41.83 -16.74
N SER A 269 -24.82 42.16 -17.53
CA SER A 269 -26.08 41.45 -17.71
C SER A 269 -25.90 40.16 -18.51
N LEU A 270 -26.59 39.10 -18.07
CA LEU A 270 -26.88 37.91 -18.86
C LEU A 270 -28.16 38.14 -19.67
N ASN A 271 -28.04 38.00 -21.00
CA ASN A 271 -29.14 37.78 -21.92
C ASN A 271 -28.60 36.92 -23.07
N ARG A 272 -28.85 35.61 -23.05
CA ARG A 272 -29.67 34.86 -24.02
C ARG A 272 -29.59 33.36 -23.74
#